data_AF-A0A176WHB8-F1
#
_entry.id   AF-A0A176WHB8-F1
#
_cell.length_a   1.000
_cell.length_b   1.000
_cell.length_c   1.000
_cell.angle_alpha   90.00
_cell.angle_beta   90.00
_cell.angle_gamma   90.00
#
_symmetry.space_group_name_H-M   'P 1'
#
loop_
_entity.id
_entity.type
_entity.pdbx_description
1 polymer ?
#
loop_
_entity_poly.entity_id
_entity_poly.type
_entity_poly.pdbx_seq_one_letter_code
_entity_poly.pdbx_strand_id
1 'polypeptide(L)'
;MSITESEIAGFGVGALLLAASIAAPRIDAFIARAQRRSLRLCEECGGVQRLPCKKCRGRGQERVAFSSPWAKSEAAPACGACNGRGQIPCSSCSKL
;
A
#
# COMPACT_ATOMS: atom_id res chain seq x y z
N MET A 1 -36.96 -27.06 10.34
CA MET A 1 -35.50 -27.09 10.08
C MET A 1 -34.83 -26.45 11.28
N SER A 2 -34.46 -27.27 12.27
CA SER A 2 -33.83 -26.81 13.51
C SER A 2 -32.32 -26.71 13.28
N ILE A 3 -31.78 -25.50 13.36
CA ILE A 3 -30.34 -25.27 13.39
C ILE A 3 -29.80 -25.98 14.63
N THR A 4 -28.81 -26.85 14.46
CA THR A 4 -28.22 -27.61 15.57
C THR A 4 -27.23 -26.74 16.35
N GLU A 5 -27.12 -26.93 17.67
CA GLU A 5 -26.28 -26.09 18.55
C GLU A 5 -24.81 -26.00 18.07
N SER A 6 -24.31 -27.08 17.49
CA SER A 6 -22.98 -27.17 16.89
C SER A 6 -22.78 -26.25 15.68
N GLU A 7 -23.84 -25.98 14.93
CA GLU A 7 -23.81 -25.11 13.75
C GLU A 7 -23.69 -23.64 14.17
N ILE A 8 -24.39 -23.23 15.24
CA ILE A 8 -24.27 -21.89 15.83
C ILE A 8 -22.87 -21.65 16.39
N ALA A 9 -22.28 -22.65 17.04
CA ALA A 9 -20.91 -22.58 17.53
C ALA A 9 -19.90 -22.40 16.38
N GLY A 10 -20.10 -23.14 15.27
CA GLY A 10 -19.30 -23.00 14.05
C GLY A 10 -19.39 -21.60 13.44
N PHE A 11 -20.60 -21.05 13.32
CA PHE A 11 -20.81 -19.68 12.83
C PHE A 11 -20.23 -18.62 13.77
N GLY A 12 -20.34 -18.81 15.08
CA GLY A 12 -19.78 -17.90 16.08
C GLY A 12 -18.26 -17.83 16.02
N VAL A 13 -17.58 -18.98 16.01
CA VAL A 13 -16.11 -19.04 15.88
C VAL A 13 -15.66 -18.52 14.52
N GLY A 14 -16.38 -18.86 13.45
CA GLY A 14 -16.10 -18.35 12.10
C GLY A 14 -16.20 -16.82 12.02
N ALA A 15 -17.25 -16.22 12.59
CA ALA A 15 -17.42 -14.77 12.64
C ALA A 15 -16.34 -14.08 13.50
N LEU A 16 -15.95 -14.68 14.63
CA LEU A 16 -14.89 -14.17 15.49
C LEU A 16 -13.54 -14.14 14.75
N LEU A 17 -13.19 -15.23 14.06
CA LEU A 17 -11.94 -15.32 13.29
C LEU A 17 -11.93 -14.32 12.14
N LEU A 18 -13.05 -14.14 11.44
CA LEU A 18 -13.21 -13.12 10.41
C LEU A 18 -13.00 -11.71 10.97
N ALA A 19 -13.63 -11.39 12.09
CA ALA A 19 -13.45 -10.09 12.75
C ALA A 19 -12.00 -9.86 13.18
N ALA A 20 -11.35 -10.87 13.77
CA ALA A 20 -9.94 -10.81 14.15
C ALA A 20 -9.03 -10.58 12.93
N SER A 21 -9.31 -11.26 11.82
CA SER A 21 -8.55 -11.13 10.57
C SER A 21 -8.65 -9.73 9.98
N ILE A 22 -9.83 -9.11 10.06
CA ILE A 22 -10.05 -7.74 9.59
C ILE A 22 -9.40 -6.71 10.54
N ALA A 23 -9.40 -6.98 11.85
CA ALA A 23 -8.83 -6.11 12.87
C ALA A 23 -7.29 -6.12 12.89
N ALA A 24 -6.66 -7.27 12.59
CA ALA A 24 -5.20 -7.43 12.61
C ALA A 24 -4.42 -6.36 11.83
N PRO A 25 -4.70 -6.07 10.54
CA PRO A 25 -3.95 -5.06 9.79
C PRO A 25 -4.19 -3.63 10.29
N ARG A 26 -5.30 -3.38 10.98
CA ARG A 26 -5.57 -2.05 11.58
C ARG A 26 -4.66 -1.84 12.78
N ILE A 27 -4.59 -2.82 13.68
CA ILE A 27 -3.77 -2.75 14.89
C ILE A 27 -2.29 -2.65 14.52
N ASP A 28 -1.83 -3.45 13.56
CA ASP A 28 -0.45 -3.39 13.07
C ASP A 28 -0.10 -2.00 12.52
N ALA A 29 -0.99 -1.40 11.73
CA ALA A 29 -0.82 -0.03 11.23
C ALA A 29 -0.79 1.02 12.35
N PHE A 30 -1.56 0.84 13.43
CA PHE A 30 -1.53 1.72 14.59
C PHE A 30 -0.21 1.61 15.36
N ILE A 31 0.28 0.39 15.61
CA ILE A 31 1.55 0.15 16.31
C ILE A 31 2.72 0.68 15.48
N ALA A 32 2.73 0.44 14.17
CA ALA A 32 3.76 0.98 13.27
C ALA A 32 3.79 2.51 13.27
N ARG A 33 2.62 3.18 13.35
CA ARG A 33 2.55 4.64 13.52
C ARG A 33 3.08 5.10 14.87
N ALA A 34 2.72 4.40 15.95
CA ALA A 34 3.20 4.72 17.29
C ALA A 34 4.73 4.58 17.41
N GLN A 35 5.31 3.53 16.82
CA GLN A 35 6.77 3.34 16.76
C GLN A 35 7.47 4.42 15.93
N ARG A 36 6.88 4.87 14.81
CA ARG A 36 7.46 5.98 14.02
C ARG A 36 7.47 7.29 14.80
N ARG A 37 6.43 7.56 15.60
CA ARG A 37 6.35 8.74 16.48
C ARG A 37 7.44 8.75 17.54
N SER A 38 7.72 7.61 18.19
CA SER A 38 8.76 7.55 19.23
C SER A 38 10.17 7.81 18.69
N LEU A 39 10.46 7.37 17.45
CA LEU A 39 11.74 7.66 16.79
C LEU A 39 11.79 9.06 16.10
N ARG A 40 10.78 9.92 16.26
CA ARG A 40 10.64 11.20 15.56
C ARG A 40 10.78 11.09 14.02
N LEU A 41 10.36 9.98 13.44
CA LEU A 41 10.27 9.84 12.00
C LEU A 41 9.07 10.64 11.49
N CYS A 42 9.18 11.18 10.28
CA CYS A 42 8.04 11.83 9.64
C CYS A 42 6.85 10.88 9.55
N GLU A 43 5.67 11.35 9.93
CA GLU A 43 4.45 10.54 9.94
C GLU A 43 3.98 10.15 8.54
N GLU A 44 4.26 10.97 7.53
CA GLU A 44 3.95 10.68 6.13
C GLU A 44 4.95 9.73 5.47
N CYS A 45 6.25 10.03 5.59
CA CYS A 45 7.29 9.22 4.95
C CYS A 45 7.74 8.02 5.79
N GLY A 46 7.41 7.94 7.08
CA GLY A 46 7.89 6.88 7.97
C GLY A 46 9.40 6.71 7.94
N GLY A 47 10.14 7.80 7.71
CA GLY A 47 11.62 7.80 7.65
C GLY A 47 12.26 7.44 6.30
N VAL A 48 11.52 6.93 5.30
CA VAL A 48 12.15 6.55 4.01
C VAL A 48 12.58 7.73 3.14
N GLN A 49 12.12 8.96 3.44
CA GLN A 49 12.41 10.23 2.75
C GLN A 49 12.03 10.30 1.25
N ARG A 50 11.94 9.17 0.55
CA ARG A 50 11.48 9.03 -0.83
C ARG A 50 10.29 8.09 -0.88
N LEU A 51 9.22 8.59 -1.48
CA LEU A 51 7.96 7.87 -1.68
C LEU A 51 7.86 7.41 -3.13
N PRO A 52 7.24 6.26 -3.40
CA PRO A 52 6.96 5.86 -4.77
C PRO A 52 6.09 6.91 -5.45
N CYS A 53 6.44 7.26 -6.69
CA CYS A 53 5.65 8.20 -7.48
C CYS A 53 4.24 7.62 -7.68
N LYS A 54 3.21 8.36 -7.24
CA LYS A 54 1.81 7.93 -7.32
C LYS A 54 1.34 7.68 -8.76
N LYS A 55 1.91 8.42 -9.73
CA LYS A 55 1.54 8.35 -11.15
C LYS A 55 2.07 7.08 -11.83
N CYS A 56 3.36 6.76 -11.68
CA CYS A 56 3.95 5.55 -12.27
C CYS A 56 3.98 4.34 -11.32
N ARG A 57 3.53 4.49 -10.07
CA ARG A 57 3.60 3.49 -8.99
C ARG A 57 4.99 2.86 -8.83
N GLY A 58 6.04 3.69 -8.78
CA GLY A 58 7.41 3.19 -8.59
C GLY A 58 8.17 2.80 -9.87
N ARG A 59 7.52 2.65 -11.03
CA ARG A 59 8.18 2.17 -12.27
C ARG A 59 9.13 3.15 -12.95
N GLY A 60 8.95 4.45 -12.73
CA GLY A 60 9.68 5.49 -13.47
C GLY A 60 9.19 5.71 -14.91
N GLN A 61 8.37 4.82 -15.46
CA GLN A 61 7.82 4.92 -16.80
C GLN A 61 6.28 4.98 -16.76
N GLU A 62 5.67 5.65 -17.74
CA GLU A 62 4.23 5.68 -17.87
C GLU A 62 3.71 4.33 -18.40
N ARG A 63 2.52 3.91 -17.94
CA ARG A 63 1.90 2.69 -18.48
C ARG A 63 1.39 3.00 -19.88
N VAL A 64 2.05 2.45 -20.89
CA VAL A 64 1.44 2.29 -22.21
C VAL A 64 0.33 1.25 -22.06
N ALA A 65 -0.92 1.71 -22.23
CA ALA A 65 -2.07 0.83 -22.22
C ALA A 65 -2.02 -0.02 -23.50
N PHE A 66 -1.94 -1.35 -23.32
CA PHE A 66 -2.11 -2.34 -24.37
C PHE A 66 -1.11 -2.22 -25.55
N SER A 67 0.13 -2.67 -25.32
CA SER A 67 1.00 -3.04 -26.46
C SER A 67 0.45 -4.33 -27.05
N SER A 68 -0.04 -4.27 -28.29
CA SER A 68 -0.29 -5.47 -29.08
C SER A 68 0.99 -6.33 -29.13
N PRO A 69 0.90 -7.68 -29.23
CA PRO A 69 2.08 -8.56 -29.32
C PRO A 69 3.02 -8.23 -30.49
N TRP A 70 2.56 -7.44 -31.47
CA TRP A 70 3.31 -7.01 -32.65
C TRP A 70 3.82 -5.56 -32.57
N ALA A 71 3.54 -4.83 -31.48
CA ALA A 71 4.11 -3.50 -31.28
C ALA A 71 5.61 -3.65 -30.96
N LYS A 72 6.46 -3.11 -31.83
CA LYS A 72 7.89 -2.96 -31.53
C LYS A 72 8.01 -2.24 -30.18
N SER A 73 8.89 -2.75 -29.32
CA SER A 73 9.16 -2.22 -28.00
C SER A 73 9.78 -0.83 -28.08
N GLU A 74 8.95 0.18 -28.31
CA GLU A 74 9.31 1.57 -28.05
C GLU A 74 9.37 1.74 -26.53
N ALA A 75 10.51 2.22 -26.05
CA ALA A 75 10.73 2.44 -24.63
C ALA A 75 9.61 3.34 -24.09
N ALA A 76 8.88 2.86 -23.09
CA ALA A 76 7.77 3.63 -22.53
C ALA A 76 8.31 4.98 -22.02
N PRO A 77 7.61 6.10 -22.31
CA PRO A 77 8.11 7.41 -21.96
C PRO A 77 8.32 7.52 -20.45
N ALA A 78 9.41 8.20 -20.07
CA ALA A 78 9.72 8.48 -18.68
C ALA A 78 8.55 9.24 -18.04
N CYS A 79 8.19 8.87 -16.81
CA CYS A 79 7.11 9.52 -16.11
C CYS A 79 7.51 10.97 -15.78
N GLY A 80 6.82 11.95 -16.38
CA GLY A 80 7.10 13.37 -16.16
C GLY A 80 6.92 13.83 -14.71
N ALA A 81 6.15 13.10 -13.90
CA ALA A 81 5.97 13.44 -12.48
C ALA A 81 7.18 13.10 -11.59
N CYS A 82 8.03 12.15 -12.00
CA CYS A 82 9.24 11.77 -11.27
C CYS A 82 10.52 11.86 -12.11
N ASN A 83 10.42 12.38 -13.35
CA ASN A 83 11.49 12.42 -14.35
C ASN A 83 12.22 11.07 -14.48
N GLY A 84 11.47 9.98 -14.64
CA GLY A 84 12.08 8.66 -14.80
C GLY A 84 12.55 7.97 -13.51
N ARG A 85 12.61 8.68 -12.37
CA ARG A 85 13.21 8.15 -11.14
C ARG A 85 12.35 7.13 -10.40
N GLY A 86 11.05 7.05 -10.70
CA GLY A 86 10.10 6.16 -10.04
C GLY A 86 9.70 6.56 -8.61
N GLN A 87 10.47 7.44 -7.98
CA GLN A 87 10.28 7.92 -6.62
C GLN A 87 10.33 9.45 -6.56
N ILE A 88 9.62 10.03 -5.59
CA ILE A 88 9.56 11.46 -5.30
C ILE A 88 9.97 11.71 -3.85
N PRO A 89 10.68 12.80 -3.54
CA PRO A 89 10.97 13.15 -2.15
C PRO A 89 9.67 13.40 -1.40
N CYS A 90 9.64 13.07 -0.11
CA CYS A 90 8.50 13.40 0.72
C CYS A 90 8.48 14.91 0.97
N SER A 91 7.36 15.54 0.59
CA SER A 91 7.11 16.98 0.75
C SER A 91 7.16 17.46 2.20
N SER A 92 6.81 16.61 3.15
CA SER A 92 6.86 16.92 4.58
C SER A 92 8.28 16.77 5.14
N CYS A 93 9.08 15.87 4.57
CA CYS A 93 10.48 15.63 4.97
C CYS A 93 11.45 16.67 4.35
N SER A 94 11.08 17.30 3.23
CA SER A 94 11.89 18.31 2.53
C SER A 94 11.62 19.77 2.94
N LYS A 95 10.69 20.01 3.87
CA LYS A 95 10.34 21.34 4.40
C LYS A 95 10.90 21.61 5.80
N LEU A 96 11.56 20.62 6.39
CA LEU A 96 12.38 20.76 7.59
C LEU A 96 13.77 21.25 7.18
#